data_AF-A0A933CHQ6-F1
#
_entry.id   AF-A0A933CHQ6-F1
#
_cell.length_a   1.000
_cell.length_b   1.000
_cell.length_c   1.000
_cell.angle_alpha   90.00
_cell.angle_beta   90.00
_cell.angle_gamma   90.00
#
_symmetry.space_group_name_H-M   'P 1'
#
loop_
_entity.id
_entity.type
_entity.pdbx_description
1 polymer ?
#
loop_
_entity_poly.entity_id
_entity_poly.type
_entity_poly.pdbx_seq_one_letter_code
_entity_poly.pdbx_strand_id
1 'polypeptide(L)'
;MKAHHWILLIVAVVIVGGFFLWPRTNTQAPTDELTGTWRGVAGPEAEYQWWMVYTFENGTYTLTTDSSYQEEGTYEITERFLDGSIIVKKLYANGTKEYDMTVLTTDDPNLITIEGAQLRRE
;
A
#
# COMPACT_ATOMS: atom_id res chain seq x y z
N MET A 1 8.55 -62.35 -0.52
CA MET A 1 7.86 -61.37 -1.39
C MET A 1 6.80 -60.56 -0.62
N LYS A 2 7.16 -59.83 0.45
CA LYS A 2 6.18 -59.03 1.25
C LYS A 2 6.64 -57.61 1.60
N ALA A 3 7.93 -57.31 1.46
CA ALA A 3 8.48 -55.98 1.80
C ALA A 3 8.24 -54.90 0.72
N HIS A 4 8.02 -55.29 -0.54
CA HIS A 4 7.84 -54.32 -1.64
C HIS A 4 6.46 -53.65 -1.69
N HIS A 5 5.42 -54.25 -1.09
CA HIS A 5 4.07 -53.70 -1.14
C HIS A 5 3.85 -52.57 -0.13
N TRP A 6 4.63 -52.52 0.95
CA TRP A 6 4.51 -51.49 1.99
C TRP A 6 5.19 -50.18 1.59
N ILE A 7 6.30 -50.25 0.84
CA ILE A 7 7.05 -49.08 0.38
C ILE A 7 6.24 -48.28 -0.66
N LEU A 8 5.55 -48.97 -1.58
CA LEU A 8 4.69 -48.32 -2.58
C LEU A 8 3.48 -47.61 -1.96
N LEU A 9 2.94 -48.14 -0.87
CA LEU A 9 1.75 -47.58 -0.21
C LEU A 9 2.08 -46.32 0.59
N ILE A 10 3.27 -46.25 1.20
CA ILE A 10 3.76 -45.05 1.90
C ILE A 10 4.07 -43.92 0.91
N VAL A 11 4.68 -44.23 -0.24
CA VAL A 11 4.98 -43.23 -1.29
C VAL A 11 3.70 -42.65 -1.90
N ALA A 12 2.66 -43.46 -2.12
CA ALA A 12 1.39 -42.98 -2.64
C ALA A 12 0.66 -42.03 -1.65
N VAL A 13 0.72 -42.30 -0.35
CA VAL A 13 0.09 -41.43 0.67
C VAL A 13 0.83 -40.11 0.82
N VAL A 14 2.16 -40.09 0.70
CA VAL A 14 2.96 -38.85 0.76
C VAL A 14 2.75 -37.97 -0.49
N ILE A 15 2.59 -38.57 -1.67
CA ILE A 15 2.34 -37.80 -2.91
C ILE A 15 0.92 -37.23 -2.94
N VAL A 16 -0.09 -37.98 -2.48
CA VAL A 16 -1.49 -37.49 -2.45
C VAL A 16 -1.72 -36.51 -1.29
N GLY A 17 -1.12 -36.75 -0.12
CA GLY A 17 -1.26 -35.87 1.05
C GLY A 17 -0.38 -34.61 1.01
N GLY A 18 0.81 -34.69 0.41
CA GLY A 18 1.76 -33.57 0.33
C GLY A 18 1.41 -32.54 -0.75
N PHE A 19 0.73 -32.96 -1.83
CA PHE A 19 0.39 -32.05 -2.93
C PHE A 19 -0.91 -31.25 -2.67
N PHE A 20 -1.75 -31.68 -1.73
CA PHE A 20 -3.04 -31.04 -1.42
C PHE A 20 -2.99 -30.00 -0.29
N LEU A 21 -1.84 -29.83 0.37
CA LEU A 21 -1.63 -28.83 1.43
C LEU A 21 -0.69 -27.70 1.00
N TRP A 22 -0.56 -27.44 -0.31
CA TRP A 22 -0.06 -26.14 -0.74
C TRP A 22 -1.21 -25.16 -0.57
N PRO A 23 -1.20 -24.26 0.43
CA PRO A 23 -2.14 -23.16 0.39
C PRO A 23 -1.82 -22.43 -0.91
N ARG A 24 -2.74 -22.46 -1.86
CA ARG A 24 -2.87 -21.35 -2.80
C ARG A 24 -3.28 -20.16 -1.93
N THR A 25 -2.33 -19.60 -1.20
CA THR A 25 -2.41 -18.21 -0.80
C THR A 25 -2.63 -17.51 -2.12
N ASN A 26 -3.85 -17.02 -2.30
CA ASN A 26 -4.16 -16.01 -3.29
C ASN A 26 -3.30 -14.81 -2.89
N THR A 27 -2.02 -14.84 -3.25
CA THR A 27 -1.11 -13.70 -3.15
C THR A 27 -1.46 -12.80 -4.31
N GLN A 28 -2.70 -12.33 -4.34
CA GLN A 28 -2.94 -11.05 -4.97
C GLN A 28 -2.17 -10.10 -4.06
N ALA A 29 -0.99 -9.65 -4.53
CA ALA A 29 -0.24 -8.63 -3.82
C ALA A 29 -1.25 -7.52 -3.48
N PRO A 30 -1.30 -7.05 -2.22
CA PRO A 30 -2.20 -5.97 -1.85
C PRO A 30 -2.02 -4.87 -2.90
N THR A 31 -3.09 -4.59 -3.63
CA THR A 31 -3.05 -3.58 -4.69
C THR A 31 -2.77 -2.27 -4.01
N ASP A 32 -1.70 -1.59 -4.40
CA ASP A 32 -1.33 -0.31 -3.84
C ASP A 32 -2.38 0.74 -4.25
N GLU A 33 -3.30 1.03 -3.33
CA GLU A 33 -4.39 1.97 -3.53
C GLU A 33 -3.91 3.42 -3.70
N LEU A 34 -2.66 3.73 -3.32
CA LEU A 34 -2.09 5.07 -3.41
C LEU A 34 -1.41 5.34 -4.74
N THR A 35 -1.01 4.31 -5.49
CA THR A 35 -0.32 4.49 -6.77
C THR A 35 -1.07 5.46 -7.68
N GLY A 36 -0.42 6.55 -8.09
CA GLY A 36 -0.98 7.65 -8.88
C GLY A 36 -0.66 9.04 -8.34
N THR A 37 -1.23 10.05 -8.99
CA THR A 37 -1.08 11.46 -8.61
C THR A 37 -2.32 11.95 -7.88
N TRP A 38 -2.11 12.64 -6.76
CA TRP A 38 -3.15 13.13 -5.87
C TRP A 38 -2.94 14.60 -5.58
N ARG A 39 -3.97 15.40 -5.82
CA ARG A 39 -3.92 16.84 -5.61
C ARG A 39 -4.91 17.31 -4.58
N GLY A 40 -4.38 18.02 -3.58
CA GLY A 40 -5.16 18.80 -2.63
C GLY A 40 -5.09 20.27 -3.02
N VAL A 41 -6.22 20.96 -2.94
CA VAL A 41 -6.32 22.40 -3.10
C VAL A 41 -7.18 22.97 -1.98
N ALA A 42 -6.87 24.20 -1.58
CA ALA A 42 -7.74 24.95 -0.70
C ALA A 42 -9.16 25.05 -1.27
N GLY A 43 -10.16 25.03 -0.38
CA GLY A 43 -11.53 25.33 -0.77
C GLY A 43 -11.66 26.77 -1.32
N PRO A 44 -12.69 27.05 -2.13
CA PRO A 44 -12.89 28.37 -2.72
C PRO A 44 -13.08 29.47 -1.67
N GLU A 45 -13.61 29.13 -0.51
CA GLU A 45 -13.88 30.06 0.60
C GLU A 45 -12.70 30.16 1.61
N ALA A 46 -11.57 29.51 1.35
CA ALA A 46 -10.44 29.54 2.27
C ALA A 46 -9.71 30.89 2.26
N GLU A 47 -9.42 31.42 3.45
CA GLU A 47 -8.66 32.67 3.62
C GLU A 47 -7.24 32.58 3.03
N TYR A 48 -6.66 31.38 3.01
CA TYR A 48 -5.37 31.09 2.40
C TYR A 48 -5.53 30.04 1.31
N GLN A 49 -5.11 30.42 0.09
CA GLN A 49 -5.06 29.51 -1.05
C GLN A 49 -3.78 28.70 -0.98
N TRP A 50 -3.90 27.38 -1.01
CA TRP A 50 -2.80 26.44 -0.99
C TRP A 50 -3.07 25.30 -1.96
N TRP A 51 -1.99 24.62 -2.38
CA TRP A 51 -2.08 23.36 -3.09
C TRP A 51 -0.95 22.44 -2.69
N MET A 52 -1.20 21.14 -2.78
CA MET A 52 -0.20 20.10 -2.66
C MET A 52 -0.46 19.01 -3.69
N VAL A 53 0.60 18.39 -4.19
CA VAL A 53 0.53 17.26 -5.12
C VAL A 53 1.43 16.16 -4.59
N TYR A 54 0.85 14.99 -4.33
CA TYR A 54 1.58 13.75 -4.10
C TYR A 54 1.60 12.92 -5.38
N THR A 55 2.73 12.34 -5.72
CA THR A 55 2.82 11.26 -6.71
C THR A 55 3.38 10.03 -6.02
N PHE A 56 2.64 8.93 -6.03
CA PHE A 56 3.08 7.63 -5.52
C PHE A 56 3.28 6.67 -6.68
N GLU A 57 4.45 6.08 -6.82
CA GLU A 57 4.75 5.16 -7.92
C GLU A 57 5.84 4.18 -7.50
N ASN A 58 5.61 2.87 -7.69
CA ASN A 58 6.62 1.83 -7.48
C ASN A 58 7.37 1.91 -6.12
N GLY A 59 6.64 2.21 -5.03
CA GLY A 59 7.21 2.34 -3.69
C GLY A 59 7.99 3.64 -3.44
N THR A 60 7.98 4.60 -4.37
CA THR A 60 8.52 5.95 -4.19
C THR A 60 7.42 7.01 -4.17
N TYR A 61 7.66 8.09 -3.45
CA TYR A 61 6.75 9.23 -3.44
C TYR A 61 7.49 10.54 -3.73
N THR A 62 6.77 11.48 -4.33
CA THR A 62 7.14 12.89 -4.37
C THR A 62 5.98 13.73 -3.82
N LEU A 63 6.30 14.82 -3.15
CA LEU A 63 5.38 15.83 -2.65
C LEU A 63 5.88 17.19 -3.12
N THR A 64 5.02 17.95 -3.78
CA THR A 64 5.26 19.36 -4.10
C THR A 64 4.13 20.19 -3.53
N THR A 65 4.46 21.34 -2.94
CA THR A 65 3.47 22.29 -2.42
C THR A 65 3.60 23.66 -3.09
N ASP A 66 2.62 24.52 -2.87
CA ASP A 66 2.64 25.93 -3.25
C ASP A 66 3.86 26.70 -2.72
N SER A 67 4.35 26.35 -1.54
CA SER A 67 5.39 27.06 -0.79
C SER A 67 6.84 26.83 -1.29
N SER A 68 7.03 26.35 -2.53
CA SER A 68 8.31 25.86 -3.05
C SER A 68 8.91 24.68 -2.27
N TYR A 69 8.23 24.19 -1.23
CA TYR A 69 8.62 22.99 -0.52
C TYR A 69 8.39 21.77 -1.39
N GLN A 70 9.44 20.95 -1.50
CA GLN A 70 9.46 19.68 -2.21
C GLN A 70 10.07 18.62 -1.32
N GLU A 71 9.50 17.42 -1.37
CA GLU A 71 9.94 16.27 -0.62
C GLU A 71 9.84 15.02 -1.50
N GLU A 72 10.80 14.12 -1.40
CA GLU A 72 10.78 12.83 -2.09
C GLU A 72 11.35 11.74 -1.18
N GLY A 73 10.98 10.49 -1.47
CA GLY A 73 11.41 9.35 -0.67
C GLY A 73 10.76 8.04 -1.10
N THR A 74 10.82 7.06 -0.22
CA THR A 74 10.11 5.78 -0.36
C THR A 74 8.90 5.72 0.55
N TYR A 75 7.89 4.98 0.14
CA TYR A 75 6.71 4.72 0.97
C TYR A 75 6.40 3.23 1.01
N GLU A 76 5.82 2.80 2.12
CA GLU A 76 5.30 1.45 2.32
C GLU A 76 4.00 1.53 3.10
N ILE A 77 2.95 0.86 2.61
CA ILE A 77 1.70 0.69 3.37
C ILE A 77 1.92 -0.41 4.39
N THR A 78 2.07 -0.04 5.66
CA THR A 78 2.43 -0.95 6.76
C THR A 78 1.21 -1.58 7.43
N GLU A 79 0.08 -0.88 7.45
CA GLU A 79 -1.14 -1.33 8.11
C GLU A 79 -2.39 -0.85 7.37
N ARG A 80 -3.45 -1.65 7.41
CA ARG A 80 -4.77 -1.34 6.86
C ARG A 80 -5.83 -1.65 7.90
N PHE A 81 -6.74 -0.71 8.11
CA PHE A 81 -7.82 -0.83 9.09
C PHE A 81 -9.17 -1.07 8.40
N LEU A 82 -10.12 -1.58 9.18
CA LEU A 82 -11.46 -1.92 8.69
C LEU A 82 -12.31 -0.68 8.35
N ASP A 83 -11.93 0.49 8.85
CA ASP A 83 -12.59 1.76 8.55
C ASP A 83 -12.07 2.42 7.26
N GLY A 84 -11.18 1.75 6.52
CA GLY A 84 -10.56 2.26 5.29
C GLY A 84 -9.36 3.17 5.54
N SER A 85 -8.96 3.40 6.80
CA SER A 85 -7.69 4.08 7.06
C SER A 85 -6.50 3.14 6.86
N ILE A 86 -5.38 3.70 6.42
CA ILE A 86 -4.13 2.99 6.22
C ILE A 86 -2.97 3.77 6.84
N ILE A 87 -1.96 3.05 7.33
CA ILE A 87 -0.69 3.64 7.76
C ILE A 87 0.32 3.48 6.64
N VAL A 88 0.88 4.60 6.24
CA VAL A 88 1.92 4.70 5.22
C VAL A 88 3.19 5.16 5.90
N LYS A 89 4.17 4.27 6.00
CA LYS A 89 5.51 4.65 6.42
C LYS A 89 6.21 5.34 5.27
N LYS A 90 6.68 6.56 5.51
CA LYS A 90 7.51 7.34 4.59
C LYS A 90 8.95 7.36 5.09
N LEU A 91 9.89 7.16 4.19
CA LEU A 91 11.33 7.36 4.42
C LEU A 91 11.83 8.40 3.42
N TYR A 92 12.35 9.52 3.94
CA TYR A 92 12.86 10.61 3.11
C TYR A 92 14.07 10.12 2.29
N ALA A 93 14.26 10.62 1.07
CA ALA A 93 15.33 10.15 0.17
C ALA A 93 16.76 10.24 0.74
N ASN A 94 16.99 11.15 1.69
CA ASN A 94 18.26 11.28 2.41
C ASN A 94 18.44 10.24 3.55
N GLY A 95 17.45 9.38 3.79
CA GLY A 95 17.43 8.36 4.84
C GLY A 95 17.37 8.90 6.28
N THR A 96 17.21 10.21 6.45
CA THR A 96 17.37 10.87 7.77
C THR A 96 16.12 10.84 8.64
N LYS A 97 14.97 10.61 8.04
CA LYS A 97 13.67 10.74 8.72
C LYS A 97 12.71 9.67 8.22
N GLU A 98 12.13 8.95 9.17
CA GLU A 98 10.94 8.12 8.98
C GLU A 98 9.74 8.85 9.56
N TYR A 99 8.59 8.71 8.91
CA TYR A 99 7.33 9.28 9.35
C TYR A 99 6.17 8.36 8.98
N ASP A 100 5.33 8.04 9.96
CA ASP A 100 4.09 7.32 9.72
C ASP A 100 2.99 8.33 9.39
N MET A 101 2.45 8.22 8.19
CA MET A 101 1.37 9.05 7.66
C MET A 101 0.09 8.24 7.67
N THR A 102 -0.96 8.78 8.31
CA THR A 102 -2.30 8.20 8.21
C THR A 102 -2.98 8.72 6.95
N VAL A 103 -3.45 7.79 6.12
CA VAL A 103 -4.27 8.10 4.95
C VAL A 103 -5.65 7.49 5.16
N LEU A 104 -6.69 8.31 5.08
CA LEU A 104 -8.06 7.82 5.07
C LEU A 104 -8.49 7.62 3.61
N THR A 105 -8.78 6.38 3.25
CA THR A 105 -9.44 6.07 1.97
C THR A 105 -10.95 6.14 2.15
N THR A 106 -11.68 6.29 1.05
CA THR A 106 -13.15 6.33 1.04
C THR A 106 -13.69 5.36 0.01
N ASP A 107 -15.02 5.21 -0.06
CA ASP A 107 -15.67 4.43 -1.12
C ASP A 107 -15.41 5.00 -2.54
N ASP A 108 -15.02 6.28 -2.64
CA ASP A 108 -14.53 6.88 -3.89
C ASP A 108 -13.01 6.61 -4.05
N PRO A 109 -12.58 5.76 -5.01
CA PRO A 109 -11.17 5.44 -5.23
C PRO A 109 -10.34 6.63 -5.73
N ASN A 110 -10.99 7.75 -6.07
CA ASN A 110 -10.34 8.98 -6.52
C ASN A 110 -10.29 10.05 -5.43
N LEU A 111 -10.59 9.69 -4.18
CA LEU A 111 -10.54 10.59 -3.03
C LEU A 111 -9.84 9.95 -1.84
N ILE A 112 -8.81 10.62 -1.33
CA ILE A 112 -8.15 10.29 -0.06
C ILE A 112 -8.10 11.52 0.84
N THR A 113 -7.87 11.30 2.13
CA THR A 113 -7.55 12.37 3.08
C THR A 113 -6.20 12.09 3.72
N ILE A 114 -5.30 13.07 3.67
CA ILE A 114 -3.98 13.05 4.31
C ILE A 114 -3.90 14.24 5.25
N GLU A 115 -3.65 14.01 6.54
CA GLU A 115 -3.46 15.08 7.54
C GLU A 115 -4.60 16.13 7.57
N GLY A 116 -5.83 15.70 7.28
CA GLY A 116 -7.01 16.57 7.22
C GLY A 116 -7.23 17.27 5.88
N ALA A 117 -6.31 17.19 4.94
CA ALA A 117 -6.48 17.67 3.57
C ALA A 117 -7.12 16.58 2.70
N GLN A 118 -8.17 16.93 1.95
CA GLN A 118 -8.73 16.05 0.92
C GLN A 118 -7.94 16.19 -0.37
N LEU A 119 -7.51 15.07 -0.93
CA LEU A 119 -6.78 15.01 -2.19
C LEU A 119 -7.55 14.18 -3.19
N ARG A 120 -7.70 14.71 -4.41
CA ARG A 120 -8.34 14.03 -5.52
C ARG A 120 -7.31 13.51 -6.50
N ARG A 121 -7.61 12.37 -7.10
CA ARG A 121 -6.77 11.79 -8.15
C ARG A 121 -6.77 12.69 -9.39
N GLU A 122 -5.59 12.94 -9.96
CA GLU A 122 -5.39 13.64 -11.24
C GLU A 122 -5.27 12.65 -12.42
#